data_AF-A0A3Q3QK78-F1
#
_entry.id   AF-A0A3Q3QK78-F1
#
_cell.length_a   1.000
_cell.length_b   1.000
_cell.length_c   1.000
_cell.angle_alpha   90.00
_cell.angle_beta   90.00
_cell.angle_gamma   90.00
#
_symmetry.space_group_name_H-M   'P 1'
#
loop_
_entity.id
_entity.type
_entity.pdbx_description
1 polymer ?
#
loop_
_entity_poly.entity_id
_entity_poly.type
_entity_poly.pdbx_seq_one_letter_code
_entity_poly.pdbx_strand_id
1 'polypeptide(L)'
;MMLREVLAKPQRQAVRGAGFLFHAQSTSCLSMTEELFLDAAEYGNIPEVRRMLDELPDLNVNCVNYMDQNALQLAVANEHLEVTKLLLRKKGIGRIGDALLLAISKGYILIVEAILSHQAFADGQRLTSSPSQAETHDDFFAYDEDGTHFSHDITPIILASQCHEYEIVNILLMKGARIERPHDPFCQCRTCSKQQRYDSFRHSQSRINAYKGLASPAYLSLSNEDPMTAALELSNELARLANTEEEFKNDYKKLSMQCKDFVVGLLDLCRNTEEVEAILNGDTESCQSSETFDRQNLLRLKLAIKYDIKKFVAHPTCQQQLLSIWYENLPGLRQQSTAVKILLALGVAVGLPVLAFTHWIAPSSKTA
;
A
#
# COMPACT_ATOMS: atom_id res chain seq x y z
N MET A 1 -13.79 21.48 50.69
CA MET A 1 -13.23 21.44 49.32
C MET A 1 -13.52 20.06 48.76
N MET A 2 -14.49 19.98 47.85
CA MET A 2 -15.01 18.72 47.33
C MET A 2 -14.03 18.09 46.33
N LEU A 3 -13.68 16.83 46.57
CA LEU A 3 -13.02 15.94 45.62
C LEU A 3 -14.05 15.53 44.56
N ARG A 4 -13.79 15.87 43.30
CA ARG A 4 -14.60 15.45 42.15
C ARG A 4 -13.90 14.25 41.53
N GLU A 5 -14.38 13.05 41.84
CA GLU A 5 -14.00 11.81 41.19
C GLU A 5 -14.42 11.86 39.71
N VAL A 6 -13.44 11.75 38.80
CA VAL A 6 -13.72 11.55 37.37
C VAL A 6 -13.93 10.06 37.17
N LEU A 7 -15.19 9.66 37.11
CA LEU A 7 -15.65 8.31 36.83
C LEU A 7 -15.25 7.92 35.40
N ALA A 8 -14.30 7.00 35.24
CA ALA A 8 -14.01 6.37 33.96
C ALA A 8 -15.19 5.47 33.57
N LYS A 9 -15.83 5.75 32.43
CA LYS A 9 -16.90 4.90 31.87
C LYS A 9 -16.30 3.83 30.94
N PRO A 10 -16.80 2.59 30.99
CA PRO A 10 -16.33 1.53 30.10
C PRO A 10 -16.91 1.71 28.69
N GLN A 11 -16.05 1.62 27.66
CA GLN A 11 -16.48 1.35 26.28
C GLN A 11 -17.18 -0.01 26.24
N ARG A 12 -18.37 -0.04 25.62
CA ARG A 12 -19.21 -1.24 25.54
C ARG A 12 -18.44 -2.36 24.82
N GLN A 13 -18.25 -3.47 25.53
CA GLN A 13 -17.84 -4.74 24.93
C GLN A 13 -18.95 -5.21 23.98
N ALA A 14 -18.61 -5.47 22.72
CA ALA A 14 -19.49 -6.13 21.78
C ALA A 14 -19.66 -7.62 22.18
N VAL A 15 -20.57 -7.87 23.11
CA VAL A 15 -21.04 -9.23 23.42
C VAL A 15 -22.08 -9.61 22.37
N ARG A 16 -21.67 -10.33 21.32
CA ARG A 16 -22.60 -10.95 20.37
C ARG A 16 -23.24 -12.18 21.01
N GLY A 17 -24.47 -12.02 21.51
CA GLY A 17 -25.40 -13.11 21.75
C GLY A 17 -26.34 -13.27 20.55
N ALA A 18 -26.53 -14.50 20.08
CA ALA A 18 -27.45 -14.86 19.00
C ALA A 18 -28.92 -14.68 19.42
N GLY A 19 -29.39 -13.44 19.52
CA GLY A 19 -30.72 -13.14 20.07
C GLY A 19 -31.23 -11.70 19.89
N PHE A 20 -30.85 -10.99 18.83
CA PHE A 20 -31.43 -9.69 18.50
C PHE A 20 -32.07 -9.74 17.10
N LEU A 21 -33.26 -10.31 17.01
CA LEU A 21 -34.12 -10.21 15.82
C LEU A 21 -35.23 -9.16 15.96
N PHE A 22 -35.34 -8.48 17.11
CA PHE A 22 -36.31 -7.41 17.29
C PHE A 22 -35.76 -6.37 18.29
N HIS A 23 -35.05 -5.37 17.77
CA HIS A 23 -35.00 -4.07 18.43
C HIS A 23 -35.79 -3.07 17.60
N ALA A 24 -37.06 -2.94 17.97
CA ALA A 24 -37.86 -1.78 17.63
C ALA A 24 -37.35 -0.60 18.49
N GLN A 25 -36.45 0.22 17.96
CA GLN A 25 -36.04 1.47 18.60
C GLN A 25 -35.91 2.58 17.54
N SER A 26 -36.94 3.43 17.51
CA SER A 26 -36.89 4.85 17.14
C SER A 26 -36.21 5.21 15.81
N THR A 27 -36.82 4.79 14.71
CA THR A 27 -36.80 5.61 13.49
C THR A 27 -37.37 6.98 13.84
N SER A 28 -36.53 8.02 13.84
CA SER A 28 -37.04 9.36 13.60
C SER A 28 -37.88 9.28 12.33
N CYS A 29 -39.19 9.49 12.42
CA CYS A 29 -40.06 9.46 11.25
C CYS A 29 -39.50 10.46 10.23
N LEU A 30 -38.87 9.94 9.17
CA LEU A 30 -38.39 10.75 8.07
C LEU A 30 -39.57 11.59 7.57
N SER A 31 -39.35 12.89 7.44
CA SER A 31 -40.34 13.72 6.76
C SER A 31 -40.45 13.25 5.31
N MET A 32 -41.63 13.33 4.72
CA MET A 32 -41.82 13.09 3.28
C MET A 32 -40.86 13.94 2.43
N THR A 33 -40.48 15.13 2.92
CA THR A 33 -39.48 15.98 2.28
C THR A 33 -38.07 15.44 2.38
N GLU A 34 -37.71 14.74 3.46
CA GLU A 34 -36.39 14.12 3.63
C GLU A 34 -36.27 12.84 2.80
N GLU A 35 -37.33 12.04 2.71
CA GLU A 35 -37.40 10.87 1.84
C GLU A 35 -37.24 11.27 0.37
N LEU A 36 -38.01 12.28 -0.09
CA LEU A 36 -37.88 12.81 -1.44
C LEU A 36 -36.45 13.35 -1.73
N PHE A 37 -35.80 13.96 -0.72
CA PHE A 37 -34.45 14.46 -0.86
C PHE A 37 -33.43 13.33 -1.02
N LEU A 38 -33.56 12.25 -0.23
CA LEU A 38 -32.71 11.07 -0.33
C LEU A 38 -32.89 10.37 -1.68
N ASP A 39 -34.13 10.18 -2.13
CA ASP A 39 -34.42 9.62 -3.45
C ASP A 39 -33.83 10.49 -4.58
N ALA A 40 -34.00 11.82 -4.50
CA ALA A 40 -33.44 12.74 -5.47
C ALA A 40 -31.89 12.66 -5.52
N ALA A 41 -31.23 12.48 -4.37
CA ALA A 41 -29.79 12.28 -4.31
C ALA A 41 -29.36 10.90 -4.86
N GLU A 42 -30.11 9.84 -4.54
CA GLU A 42 -29.85 8.48 -4.98
C GLU A 42 -29.99 8.31 -6.50
N TYR A 43 -31.04 8.90 -7.09
CA TYR A 43 -31.30 8.87 -8.53
C TYR A 43 -30.56 9.96 -9.32
N GLY A 44 -29.82 10.85 -8.65
CA GLY A 44 -29.02 11.88 -9.33
C GLY A 44 -29.83 13.04 -9.90
N ASN A 45 -31.00 13.36 -9.32
CA ASN A 45 -31.86 14.46 -9.77
C ASN A 45 -31.30 15.84 -9.33
N ILE A 46 -30.31 16.32 -10.09
CA ILE A 46 -29.59 17.58 -9.84
C ILE A 46 -30.52 18.79 -9.60
N PRO A 47 -31.52 19.08 -10.46
CA PRO A 47 -32.35 20.28 -10.26
C PRO A 47 -33.18 20.18 -8.98
N GLU A 48 -33.69 19.00 -8.65
CA GLU A 48 -34.50 18.80 -7.45
C GLU A 48 -33.65 18.91 -6.18
N VAL A 49 -32.49 18.25 -6.14
CA VAL A 49 -31.55 18.38 -5.01
C VAL A 49 -31.16 19.84 -4.81
N ARG A 50 -30.83 20.57 -5.88
CA ARG A 50 -30.50 22.01 -5.79
C ARG A 50 -31.66 22.83 -5.26
N ARG A 51 -32.87 22.62 -5.80
CA ARG A 51 -34.08 23.32 -5.40
C ARG A 51 -34.35 23.12 -3.92
N MET A 52 -34.34 21.87 -3.45
CA MET A 52 -34.56 21.53 -2.04
C MET A 52 -33.49 22.13 -1.13
N LEU A 53 -32.22 22.10 -1.54
CA LEU A 53 -31.12 22.68 -0.79
C LEU A 53 -31.20 24.21 -0.65
N ASP A 54 -31.76 24.91 -1.63
CA ASP A 54 -31.81 26.38 -1.66
C ASP A 54 -33.14 26.95 -1.13
N GLU A 55 -34.25 26.24 -1.33
CA GLU A 55 -35.60 26.69 -0.94
C GLU A 55 -36.03 26.22 0.47
N LEU A 56 -35.45 25.13 1.00
CA LEU A 56 -35.84 24.56 2.30
C LEU A 56 -34.74 24.78 3.35
N PRO A 57 -34.81 25.85 4.17
CA PRO A 57 -33.80 26.13 5.19
C PRO A 57 -33.84 25.16 6.38
N ASP A 58 -35.00 24.54 6.64
CA ASP A 58 -35.20 23.59 7.73
C ASP A 58 -34.88 22.14 7.33
N LEU A 59 -34.41 21.91 6.10
CA LEU A 59 -34.06 20.58 5.60
C LEU A 59 -32.82 20.04 6.34
N ASN A 60 -32.97 18.90 7.01
CA ASN A 60 -31.84 18.18 7.56
C ASN A 60 -31.04 17.51 6.43
N VAL A 61 -29.91 18.11 6.04
CA VAL A 61 -29.01 17.57 5.00
C VAL A 61 -28.38 16.23 5.42
N ASN A 62 -28.28 15.98 6.72
CA ASN A 62 -27.75 14.73 7.29
C ASN A 62 -28.87 13.74 7.64
N CYS A 63 -30.04 13.83 7.00
CA CYS A 63 -31.03 12.77 7.10
C CYS A 63 -30.45 11.43 6.61
N VAL A 64 -30.93 10.35 7.19
CA VAL A 64 -30.47 9.00 6.90
C VAL A 64 -31.64 8.11 6.47
N ASN A 65 -31.39 7.20 5.53
CA ASN A 65 -32.40 6.24 5.07
C ASN A 65 -32.58 5.08 6.09
N TYR A 66 -33.36 4.07 5.73
CA TYR A 66 -33.60 2.88 6.56
C TYR A 66 -32.36 1.99 6.79
N MET A 67 -31.28 2.22 6.05
CA MET A 67 -29.96 1.58 6.21
C MET A 67 -28.96 2.52 6.89
N ASP A 68 -29.44 3.60 7.51
CA ASP A 68 -28.63 4.65 8.09
C ASP A 68 -27.62 5.24 7.10
N GLN A 69 -27.97 5.48 5.83
CA GLN A 69 -27.09 6.13 4.86
C GLN A 69 -27.55 7.56 4.59
N ASN A 70 -26.60 8.50 4.53
CA ASN A 70 -26.90 9.89 4.20
C ASN A 70 -26.94 10.15 2.69
N ALA A 71 -27.46 11.31 2.30
CA ALA A 71 -27.55 11.73 0.91
C ALA A 71 -26.18 11.74 0.18
N LEU A 72 -25.09 12.03 0.89
CA LEU A 72 -23.74 12.04 0.32
C LEU A 72 -23.24 10.63 -0.01
N GLN A 73 -23.42 9.68 0.91
CA GLN A 73 -23.07 8.27 0.72
C GLN A 73 -23.86 7.68 -0.45
N LEU A 74 -25.16 7.98 -0.55
CA LEU A 74 -26.01 7.55 -1.67
C LEU A 74 -25.56 8.14 -3.01
N ALA A 75 -25.31 9.45 -3.05
CA ALA A 75 -24.83 10.11 -4.26
C ALA A 75 -23.47 9.56 -4.72
N VAL A 76 -22.56 9.29 -3.78
CA VAL A 76 -21.24 8.71 -4.08
C VAL A 76 -21.35 7.25 -4.50
N ALA A 77 -22.21 6.45 -3.86
CA ALA A 77 -22.42 5.04 -4.21
C ALA A 77 -22.84 4.86 -5.68
N ASN A 78 -23.67 5.79 -6.18
CA ASN A 78 -24.21 5.80 -7.53
C ASN A 78 -23.45 6.70 -8.52
N GLU A 79 -22.25 7.18 -8.16
CA GLU A 79 -21.37 7.98 -9.02
C GLU A 79 -21.94 9.34 -9.47
N HIS A 80 -22.83 9.95 -8.68
CA HIS A 80 -23.44 11.26 -9.02
C HIS A 80 -22.51 12.43 -8.65
N LEU A 81 -21.53 12.72 -9.51
CA LEU A 81 -20.53 13.77 -9.28
C LEU A 81 -21.13 15.15 -9.01
N GLU A 82 -22.09 15.60 -9.82
CA GLU A 82 -22.66 16.95 -9.69
C GLU A 82 -23.53 17.10 -8.44
N VAL A 83 -24.27 16.05 -8.07
CA VAL A 83 -24.99 16.00 -6.79
C VAL A 83 -24.01 16.04 -5.63
N THR A 84 -22.93 15.25 -5.70
CA THR A 84 -21.86 15.25 -4.68
C THR A 84 -21.26 16.64 -4.49
N LYS A 85 -20.92 17.34 -5.59
CA LYS A 85 -20.43 18.73 -5.53
C LYS A 85 -21.43 19.71 -4.91
N LEU A 86 -22.73 19.52 -5.16
CA LEU A 86 -23.76 20.36 -4.55
C LEU A 86 -23.87 20.14 -3.05
N LEU A 87 -23.88 18.87 -2.63
CA LEU A 87 -23.92 18.48 -1.23
C LEU A 87 -22.70 19.00 -0.46
N LEU A 88 -21.49 18.87 -1.02
CA LEU A 88 -20.24 19.36 -0.43
C LEU A 88 -20.17 20.89 -0.29
N ARG A 89 -21.03 21.68 -0.95
CA ARG A 89 -21.09 23.14 -0.76
C ARG A 89 -21.79 23.54 0.53
N LYS A 90 -22.65 22.67 1.08
CA LYS A 90 -23.38 22.96 2.31
C LYS A 90 -22.48 22.70 3.51
N LYS A 91 -22.50 23.64 4.46
CA LYS A 91 -21.73 23.52 5.71
C LYS A 91 -22.40 22.50 6.62
N GLY A 92 -21.58 21.73 7.35
CA GLY A 92 -22.07 20.78 8.35
C GLY A 92 -22.51 19.43 7.78
N ILE A 93 -22.15 19.09 6.54
CA ILE A 93 -22.39 17.75 6.01
C ILE A 93 -21.54 16.71 6.77
N GLY A 94 -22.20 15.65 7.26
CA GLY A 94 -21.60 14.57 8.02
C GLY A 94 -21.06 13.45 7.14
N ARG A 95 -20.35 12.49 7.76
CA ARG A 95 -19.85 11.23 7.13
C ARG A 95 -19.05 11.41 5.84
N ILE A 96 -18.37 12.55 5.70
CA ILE A 96 -17.54 12.86 4.51
C ILE A 96 -16.37 11.87 4.39
N GLY A 97 -15.80 11.43 5.52
CA GLY A 97 -14.71 10.46 5.55
C GLY A 97 -15.14 9.08 5.06
N ASP A 98 -16.33 8.61 5.43
CA ASP A 98 -16.87 7.34 4.92
C ASP A 98 -17.16 7.42 3.41
N ALA A 99 -17.79 8.50 2.96
CA ALA A 99 -17.99 8.77 1.54
C ALA A 99 -16.67 8.79 0.75
N LEU A 100 -15.59 9.34 1.33
CA LEU A 100 -14.26 9.28 0.72
C LEU A 100 -13.76 7.84 0.59
N LEU A 101 -13.85 7.02 1.65
CA LEU A 101 -13.41 5.63 1.62
C LEU A 101 -14.24 4.80 0.61
N LEU A 102 -15.54 5.06 0.51
CA LEU A 102 -16.41 4.43 -0.48
C LEU A 102 -16.00 4.81 -1.91
N ALA A 103 -15.75 6.09 -2.18
CA ALA A 103 -15.30 6.56 -3.49
C ALA A 103 -13.96 5.93 -3.90
N ILE A 104 -13.03 5.78 -2.94
CA ILE A 104 -11.73 5.11 -3.15
C ILE A 104 -11.92 3.63 -3.48
N SER A 105 -12.76 2.93 -2.70
CA SER A 105 -13.09 1.51 -2.91
C SER A 105 -13.67 1.23 -4.30
N LYS A 106 -14.40 2.19 -4.86
CA LYS A 106 -15.02 2.12 -6.18
C LYS A 106 -14.14 2.64 -7.33
N GLY A 107 -13.04 3.33 -7.04
CA GLY A 107 -12.16 3.92 -8.06
C GLY A 107 -12.68 5.23 -8.68
N TYR A 108 -13.58 5.96 -8.01
CA TYR A 108 -14.19 7.18 -8.56
C TYR A 108 -13.28 8.41 -8.40
N ILE A 109 -12.32 8.56 -9.31
CA ILE A 109 -11.26 9.58 -9.26
C ILE A 109 -11.83 11.01 -9.12
N LEU A 110 -12.78 11.40 -9.97
CA LEU A 110 -13.36 12.76 -9.98
C LEU A 110 -14.11 13.09 -8.69
N ILE A 111 -14.76 12.09 -8.09
CA ILE A 111 -15.48 12.23 -6.83
C ILE A 111 -14.48 12.37 -5.68
N VAL A 112 -13.42 11.57 -5.68
CA VAL A 112 -12.33 11.68 -4.71
C VAL A 112 -11.70 13.08 -4.74
N GLU A 113 -11.41 13.62 -5.93
CA GLU A 113 -10.88 14.99 -6.06
C GLU A 113 -11.85 16.06 -5.54
N ALA A 114 -13.15 15.92 -5.84
CA ALA A 114 -14.18 16.82 -5.35
C ALA A 114 -14.27 16.79 -3.81
N ILE A 115 -14.22 15.60 -3.21
CA ILE A 115 -14.24 15.42 -1.75
C ILE A 115 -12.97 15.98 -1.10
N LEU A 116 -11.79 15.67 -1.65
CA LEU A 116 -10.50 16.16 -1.13
C LEU A 116 -10.30 17.68 -1.27
N SER A 117 -11.10 18.34 -2.11
CA SER A 117 -11.13 19.80 -2.24
C SER A 117 -11.95 20.49 -1.14
N HIS A 118 -12.69 19.72 -0.34
CA HIS A 118 -13.50 20.24 0.76
C HIS A 118 -12.64 20.71 1.94
N GLN A 119 -13.08 21.76 2.66
CA GLN A 119 -12.33 22.37 3.77
C GLN A 119 -12.01 21.37 4.91
N ALA A 120 -12.83 20.32 5.08
CA ALA A 120 -12.59 19.28 6.08
C ALA A 120 -11.27 18.52 5.88
N PHE A 121 -10.68 18.54 4.69
CA PHE A 121 -9.40 17.90 4.38
C PHE A 121 -8.24 18.88 4.20
N ALA A 122 -8.44 20.18 4.49
CA ALA A 122 -7.43 21.21 4.30
C ALA A 122 -6.16 20.96 5.14
N ASP A 123 -6.31 20.46 6.36
CA ASP A 123 -5.19 20.28 7.30
C ASP A 123 -4.38 18.98 7.06
N GLY A 124 -4.84 18.10 6.16
CA GLY A 124 -4.18 16.83 5.82
C GLY A 124 -4.12 15.77 6.94
N GLN A 125 -4.23 16.17 8.20
CA GLN A 125 -4.16 15.28 9.37
C GLN A 125 -5.20 14.15 9.33
N ARG A 126 -6.41 14.44 8.84
CA ARG A 126 -7.48 13.45 8.69
C ARG A 126 -7.21 12.37 7.63
N LEU A 127 -6.21 12.57 6.76
CA LEU A 127 -5.78 11.57 5.77
C LEU A 127 -4.72 10.63 6.32
N THR A 128 -3.92 11.09 7.29
CA THR A 128 -2.82 10.32 7.89
C THR A 128 -3.24 9.62 9.19
N SER A 129 -4.10 10.25 9.98
CA SER A 129 -4.58 9.67 11.23
C SER A 129 -5.54 8.51 10.95
N SER A 130 -5.26 7.38 11.60
CA SER A 130 -6.18 6.26 11.64
C SER A 130 -7.53 6.70 12.21
N PRO A 131 -8.68 6.28 11.66
CA PRO A 131 -10.00 6.55 12.24
C PRO A 131 -10.09 6.18 13.73
N SER A 132 -9.33 5.16 14.17
CA SER A 132 -9.21 4.74 15.58
C SER A 132 -8.41 5.69 16.50
N GLN A 133 -7.59 6.58 15.95
CA GLN A 133 -6.74 7.52 16.71
C GLN A 133 -7.29 8.94 16.74
N ALA A 134 -8.26 9.27 15.87
CA ALA A 134 -8.98 10.52 15.97
C ALA A 134 -9.91 10.45 17.20
N GLU A 135 -9.46 10.97 18.35
CA GLU A 135 -10.24 11.07 19.60
C GLU A 135 -11.47 12.02 19.49
N THR A 136 -11.92 12.33 18.28
CA THR A 136 -13.04 13.23 18.04
C THR A 136 -14.33 12.44 17.95
N HIS A 137 -15.29 12.81 18.79
CA HIS A 137 -16.72 12.45 18.78
C HIS A 137 -17.46 12.76 17.45
N ASP A 138 -16.74 12.88 16.32
CA ASP A 138 -17.29 13.23 15.03
C ASP A 138 -17.63 11.95 14.25
N ASP A 139 -18.86 11.83 13.75
CA ASP A 139 -19.34 10.79 12.84
C ASP A 139 -18.71 10.90 11.43
N PHE A 140 -17.43 11.26 11.36
CA PHE A 140 -16.75 11.61 10.12
C PHE A 140 -16.48 10.39 9.24
N PHE A 141 -16.06 9.28 9.84
CA PHE A 141 -15.83 7.99 9.18
C PHE A 141 -16.93 6.96 9.49
N ALA A 142 -17.95 7.34 10.26
CA ALA A 142 -19.07 6.46 10.59
C ALA A 142 -19.87 6.16 9.31
N TYR A 143 -20.23 4.90 9.13
CA TYR A 143 -21.10 4.46 8.06
C TYR A 143 -22.56 4.56 8.51
N ASP A 144 -22.85 3.96 9.67
CA ASP A 144 -24.13 3.92 10.38
C ASP A 144 -23.91 4.19 11.88
N GLU A 145 -24.95 4.03 12.70
CA GLU A 145 -24.86 4.14 14.17
C GLU A 145 -24.10 2.96 14.82
N ASP A 146 -23.92 1.86 14.08
CA ASP A 146 -23.28 0.62 14.54
C ASP A 146 -21.75 0.60 14.29
N GLY A 147 -21.23 1.44 13.39
CA GLY A 147 -19.80 1.64 13.21
C GLY A 147 -19.36 2.15 11.84
N THR A 148 -18.14 1.79 11.44
CA THR A 148 -17.52 2.20 10.18
C THR A 148 -17.57 1.06 9.15
N HIS A 149 -17.76 1.37 7.87
CA HIS A 149 -17.82 0.38 6.79
C HIS A 149 -16.51 -0.41 6.64
N PHE A 150 -15.38 0.26 6.89
CA PHE A 150 -14.04 -0.32 6.86
C PHE A 150 -13.49 -0.51 8.28
N SER A 151 -12.49 -1.38 8.45
CA SER A 151 -11.78 -1.47 9.73
C SER A 151 -11.23 -0.10 10.12
N HIS A 152 -11.39 0.30 11.38
CA HIS A 152 -10.96 1.62 11.88
C HIS A 152 -9.45 1.87 11.77
N ASP A 153 -8.66 0.88 11.36
CA ASP A 153 -7.21 0.98 11.19
C ASP A 153 -6.81 1.26 9.73
N ILE A 154 -7.79 1.35 8.82
CA ILE A 154 -7.58 1.64 7.40
C ILE A 154 -7.68 3.14 7.19
N THR A 155 -6.58 3.75 6.77
CA THR A 155 -6.55 5.14 6.29
C THR A 155 -6.89 5.19 4.80
N PRO A 156 -7.31 6.34 4.26
CA PRO A 156 -7.61 6.50 2.83
C PRO A 156 -6.48 6.03 1.90
N ILE A 157 -5.22 6.33 2.26
CA ILE A 157 -4.04 5.91 1.48
C ILE A 157 -3.80 4.40 1.54
N ILE A 158 -4.06 3.75 2.68
CA ILE A 158 -3.97 2.29 2.79
C ILE A 158 -5.04 1.63 1.92
N LEU A 159 -6.28 2.14 1.94
CA LEU A 159 -7.37 1.60 1.12
C LEU A 159 -7.07 1.76 -0.37
N ALA A 160 -6.66 2.96 -0.81
CA ALA A 160 -6.32 3.22 -2.21
C ALA A 160 -5.19 2.30 -2.71
N SER A 161 -4.20 2.05 -1.85
CA SER A 161 -3.09 1.14 -2.11
C SER A 161 -3.57 -0.32 -2.23
N GLN A 162 -4.49 -0.77 -1.37
CA GLN A 162 -5.05 -2.12 -1.42
C GLN A 162 -5.94 -2.35 -2.65
N CYS A 163 -6.61 -1.31 -3.14
CA CYS A 163 -7.38 -1.35 -4.39
C CYS A 163 -6.52 -1.25 -5.65
N HIS A 164 -5.21 -0.98 -5.52
CA HIS A 164 -4.26 -0.75 -6.62
C HIS A 164 -4.64 0.43 -7.53
N GLU A 165 -5.26 1.47 -6.98
CA GLU A 165 -5.70 2.66 -7.71
C GLU A 165 -4.58 3.69 -7.82
N TYR A 166 -3.76 3.61 -8.88
CA TYR A 166 -2.57 4.44 -9.06
C TYR A 166 -2.86 5.95 -9.04
N GLU A 167 -3.92 6.38 -9.70
CA GLU A 167 -4.28 7.81 -9.79
C GLU A 167 -4.71 8.36 -8.43
N ILE A 168 -5.54 7.62 -7.69
CA ILE A 168 -6.00 7.99 -6.36
C ILE A 168 -4.81 8.00 -5.37
N VAL A 169 -3.94 6.98 -5.43
CA VAL A 169 -2.70 6.94 -4.62
C VAL A 169 -1.84 8.17 -4.90
N ASN A 170 -1.67 8.56 -6.17
CA ASN A 170 -0.92 9.75 -6.53
C ASN A 170 -1.55 11.03 -5.97
N ILE A 171 -2.88 11.20 -6.12
CA ILE A 171 -3.61 12.36 -5.57
C ILE A 171 -3.41 12.47 -4.05
N LEU A 172 -3.52 11.34 -3.33
CA LEU A 172 -3.34 11.30 -1.88
C LEU A 172 -1.89 11.59 -1.46
N LEU A 173 -0.90 11.08 -2.20
CA LEU A 173 0.52 11.38 -1.97
C LEU A 173 0.82 12.87 -2.20
N MET A 174 0.24 13.49 -3.22
CA MET A 174 0.37 14.93 -3.50
C MET A 174 -0.25 15.80 -2.40
N LYS A 175 -1.27 15.28 -1.69
CA LYS A 175 -1.85 15.89 -0.48
C LYS A 175 -1.04 15.63 0.80
N GLY A 176 0.09 14.92 0.71
CA GLY A 176 0.99 14.64 1.83
C GLY A 176 0.61 13.40 2.65
N ALA A 177 -0.39 12.61 2.23
CA ALA A 177 -0.77 11.39 2.94
C ALA A 177 0.23 10.26 2.64
N ARG A 178 1.04 9.89 3.63
CA ARG A 178 1.98 8.76 3.52
C ARG A 178 1.62 7.67 4.54
N ILE A 179 1.93 6.42 4.20
CA ILE A 179 1.75 5.29 5.11
C ILE A 179 2.92 5.28 6.08
N GLU A 180 2.63 5.36 7.37
CA GLU A 180 3.64 5.22 8.42
C GLU A 180 4.13 3.76 8.48
N ARG A 181 5.45 3.56 8.53
CA ARG A 181 6.01 2.22 8.69
C ARG A 181 5.68 1.65 10.07
N PRO A 182 5.08 0.46 10.17
CA PRO A 182 4.79 -0.16 11.45
C PRO A 182 6.06 -0.39 12.28
N HIS A 183 5.93 -0.28 13.60
CA HIS A 183 7.01 -0.67 14.49
C HIS A 183 7.21 -2.19 14.49
N ASP A 184 8.41 -2.61 14.90
CA ASP A 184 8.74 -4.01 15.13
C ASP A 184 7.71 -4.67 16.08
N PRO A 185 7.30 -5.94 15.86
CA PRO A 185 6.34 -6.63 16.71
C PRO A 185 6.71 -6.67 18.20
N PHE A 186 8.01 -6.58 18.53
CA PHE A 186 8.52 -6.58 19.91
C PHE A 186 8.83 -5.18 20.46
N CYS A 187 8.40 -4.12 19.78
CA CYS A 187 8.62 -2.75 20.22
C CYS A 187 7.91 -2.46 21.56
N GLN A 188 8.66 -1.93 22.53
CA GLN A 188 8.16 -1.60 23.88
C GLN A 188 7.85 -0.11 24.08
N CYS A 189 7.63 0.64 23.00
CA CYS A 189 7.30 2.05 23.13
C CYS A 189 5.93 2.25 23.81
N ARG A 190 5.71 3.44 24.39
CA ARG A 190 4.48 3.75 25.14
C ARG A 190 3.22 3.57 24.30
N THR A 191 3.26 3.90 23.01
CA THR A 191 2.10 3.80 22.11
C THR A 191 1.77 2.34 21.78
N CYS A 192 2.76 1.54 21.35
CA CYS A 192 2.57 0.11 21.06
C CYS A 192 2.13 -0.65 22.31
N SER A 193 2.75 -0.40 23.46
CA SER A 193 2.38 -1.08 24.71
C SER A 193 0.95 -0.75 25.16
N LYS A 194 0.49 0.50 24.95
CA LYS A 194 -0.90 0.89 25.21
C LYS A 194 -1.87 0.18 24.28
N GLN A 195 -1.62 0.21 22.97
CA GLN A 195 -2.47 -0.43 21.97
C GLN A 195 -2.56 -1.94 22.19
N GLN A 196 -1.44 -2.60 22.47
CA GLN A 196 -1.40 -4.04 22.73
C GLN A 196 -2.14 -4.44 24.01
N ARG A 197 -2.07 -3.62 25.07
CA ARG A 197 -2.82 -3.86 26.32
C ARG A 197 -4.32 -3.63 26.17
N TYR A 198 -4.70 -2.66 25.34
CA TYR A 198 -6.10 -2.35 25.08
C TYR A 198 -6.74 -3.41 24.18
N ASP A 199 -6.12 -3.68 23.02
CA ASP A 199 -6.57 -4.68 22.07
C ASP A 199 -5.40 -5.21 21.22
N SER A 200 -4.87 -6.37 21.63
CA SER A 200 -3.76 -7.01 20.92
C SER A 200 -4.13 -7.48 19.51
N PHE A 201 -5.39 -7.84 19.27
CA PHE A 201 -5.83 -8.34 17.97
C PHE A 201 -5.96 -7.19 16.97
N ARG A 202 -6.54 -6.06 17.39
CA ARG A 202 -6.59 -4.87 16.53
C ARG A 202 -5.22 -4.28 16.27
N HIS A 203 -4.31 -4.34 17.24
CA HIS A 203 -2.93 -3.91 17.02
C HIS A 203 -2.21 -4.74 15.95
N SER A 204 -2.35 -6.07 15.96
CA SER A 204 -1.79 -6.91 14.89
C SER A 204 -2.50 -6.73 13.55
N GLN A 205 -3.84 -6.56 13.55
CA GLN A 205 -4.62 -6.27 12.35
C GLN A 205 -4.23 -4.94 11.69
N SER A 206 -3.98 -3.90 12.49
CA SER A 206 -3.50 -2.60 12.00
C SER A 206 -2.13 -2.74 11.33
N ARG A 207 -1.21 -3.49 11.94
CA ARG A 207 0.13 -3.74 11.39
C ARG A 207 0.08 -4.44 10.03
N ILE A 208 -0.67 -5.55 9.91
CA ILE A 208 -0.80 -6.24 8.61
C ILE A 208 -1.48 -5.36 7.56
N ASN A 209 -2.47 -4.54 7.93
CA ASN A 209 -3.14 -3.62 6.99
C ASN A 209 -2.18 -2.54 6.47
N ALA A 210 -1.32 -2.00 7.33
CA ALA A 210 -0.27 -1.07 6.91
C ALA A 210 0.73 -1.74 5.95
N TYR A 211 1.16 -2.97 6.24
CA TYR A 211 2.03 -3.73 5.32
C TYR A 211 1.35 -4.07 4.00
N LYS A 212 0.04 -4.35 3.99
CA LYS A 212 -0.74 -4.52 2.75
C LYS A 212 -0.70 -3.26 1.87
N GLY A 213 -0.76 -2.08 2.49
CA GLY A 213 -0.62 -0.81 1.76
C GLY A 213 0.81 -0.61 1.22
N LEU A 214 1.83 -0.80 2.06
CA LEU A 214 3.24 -0.63 1.70
C LEU A 214 3.72 -1.58 0.60
N ALA A 215 3.22 -2.83 0.61
CA ALA A 215 3.58 -3.87 -0.36
C ALA A 215 2.84 -3.75 -1.70
N SER A 216 1.91 -2.81 -1.84
CA SER A 216 1.16 -2.63 -3.07
C SER A 216 2.07 -2.07 -4.19
N PRO A 217 1.96 -2.57 -5.44
CA PRO A 217 2.69 -2.04 -6.58
C PRO A 217 2.47 -0.54 -6.82
N ALA A 218 1.23 -0.07 -6.61
CA ALA A 218 0.86 1.34 -6.76
C ALA A 218 1.64 2.24 -5.78
N TYR A 219 1.68 1.85 -4.50
CA TYR A 219 2.42 2.60 -3.50
C TYR A 219 3.93 2.50 -3.72
N LEU A 220 4.46 1.30 -4.00
CA LEU A 220 5.90 1.10 -4.23
C LEU A 220 6.42 1.97 -5.38
N SER A 221 5.67 2.04 -6.49
CA SER A 221 6.06 2.78 -7.69
C SER A 221 6.01 4.30 -7.54
N LEU A 222 5.04 4.82 -6.77
CA LEU A 222 4.78 6.26 -6.69
C LEU A 222 5.43 6.94 -5.46
N SER A 223 5.71 6.18 -4.40
CA SER A 223 6.19 6.76 -3.13
C SER A 223 7.71 6.76 -2.96
N ASN A 224 8.42 5.84 -3.64
CA ASN A 224 9.86 5.64 -3.50
C ASN A 224 10.61 6.13 -4.74
N GLU A 225 11.79 6.71 -4.54
CA GLU A 225 12.69 7.09 -5.63
C GLU A 225 13.26 5.84 -6.33
N ASP A 226 13.67 4.84 -5.56
CA ASP A 226 14.10 3.52 -6.05
C ASP A 226 13.10 2.43 -5.63
N PRO A 227 12.10 2.13 -6.49
CA PRO A 227 11.09 1.12 -6.19
C PRO A 227 11.66 -0.31 -6.13
N MET A 228 12.78 -0.57 -6.82
CA MET A 228 13.41 -1.89 -6.86
C MET A 228 14.02 -2.24 -5.51
N THR A 229 14.90 -1.37 -4.99
CA THR A 229 15.54 -1.61 -3.69
C THR A 229 14.49 -1.66 -2.57
N ALA A 230 13.51 -0.75 -2.59
CA ALA A 230 12.42 -0.74 -1.62
C ALA A 230 11.62 -2.05 -1.63
N ALA A 231 11.25 -2.56 -2.81
CA ALA A 231 10.51 -3.82 -2.93
C ALA A 231 11.34 -5.04 -2.49
N LEU A 232 12.64 -5.06 -2.81
CA LEU A 232 13.55 -6.13 -2.39
C LEU A 232 13.68 -6.18 -0.86
N GLU A 233 13.95 -5.04 -0.21
CA GLU A 233 14.05 -4.94 1.25
C GLU A 233 12.74 -5.30 1.95
N LEU A 234 11.62 -4.76 1.47
CA LEU A 234 10.29 -5.03 2.02
C LEU A 234 9.93 -6.51 1.87
N SER A 235 10.27 -7.15 0.75
CA SER A 235 10.01 -8.59 0.56
C SER A 235 10.72 -9.45 1.62
N ASN A 236 11.95 -9.08 1.99
CA ASN A 236 12.73 -9.77 3.00
C ASN A 236 12.21 -9.49 4.41
N GLU A 237 11.82 -8.25 4.70
CA GLU A 237 11.18 -7.86 5.95
C GLU A 237 9.89 -8.65 6.18
N LEU A 238 9.01 -8.72 5.18
CA LEU A 238 7.76 -9.49 5.23
C LEU A 238 8.03 -11.00 5.40
N ALA A 239 9.06 -11.53 4.74
CA ALA A 239 9.45 -12.93 4.90
C ALA A 239 9.94 -13.25 6.32
N ARG A 240 10.65 -12.31 6.96
CA ARG A 240 11.06 -12.42 8.36
C ARG A 240 9.84 -12.35 9.29
N LEU A 241 8.96 -11.37 9.08
CA LEU A 241 7.73 -11.20 9.87
C LEU A 241 6.82 -12.43 9.78
N ALA A 242 6.74 -13.09 8.63
CA ALA A 242 5.99 -14.33 8.47
C ALA A 242 6.49 -15.49 9.35
N ASN A 243 7.75 -15.45 9.80
CA ASN A 243 8.31 -16.43 10.72
C ASN A 243 8.19 -16.00 12.18
N THR A 244 7.97 -14.71 12.43
CA THR A 244 7.81 -14.13 13.77
C THR A 244 6.34 -14.16 14.23
N GLU A 245 5.42 -13.79 13.35
CA GLU A 245 3.97 -13.81 13.60
C GLU A 245 3.34 -15.03 12.93
N GLU A 246 2.88 -15.99 13.74
CA GLU A 246 2.32 -17.23 13.22
C GLU A 246 0.88 -17.07 12.76
N GLU A 247 0.12 -16.14 13.36
CA GLU A 247 -1.30 -15.92 13.13
C GLU A 247 -1.58 -15.44 11.70
N PHE A 248 -0.78 -14.50 11.19
CA PHE A 248 -0.91 -13.92 9.85
C PHE A 248 0.19 -14.39 8.87
N LYS A 249 0.85 -15.50 9.17
CA LYS A 249 1.97 -16.04 8.39
C LYS A 249 1.69 -16.16 6.90
N ASN A 250 0.49 -16.63 6.54
CA ASN A 250 0.10 -16.79 5.14
C ASN A 250 -0.06 -15.46 4.41
N ASP A 251 -0.55 -14.43 5.09
CA ASP A 251 -0.74 -13.10 4.51
C ASP A 251 0.60 -12.41 4.28
N TYR A 252 1.53 -12.45 5.26
CA TYR A 252 2.88 -11.95 5.06
C TYR A 252 3.61 -12.64 3.90
N LYS A 253 3.47 -13.97 3.77
CA LYS A 253 4.03 -14.70 2.63
C LYS A 253 3.45 -14.25 1.29
N LYS A 254 2.13 -14.01 1.22
CA LYS A 254 1.49 -13.49 0.00
C LYS A 254 2.02 -12.09 -0.35
N LEU A 255 2.14 -11.19 0.63
CA LEU A 255 2.68 -9.84 0.42
C LEU A 255 4.15 -9.86 0.01
N SER A 256 4.95 -10.74 0.63
CA SER A 256 6.35 -10.96 0.23
C SER A 256 6.43 -11.43 -1.21
N MET A 257 5.58 -12.37 -1.63
CA MET A 257 5.50 -12.81 -3.02
C MET A 257 5.04 -11.70 -3.97
N GLN A 258 4.09 -10.84 -3.57
CA GLN A 258 3.64 -9.69 -4.35
C GLN A 258 4.80 -8.72 -4.63
N CYS A 259 5.64 -8.42 -3.62
CA CYS A 259 6.84 -7.60 -3.81
C CYS A 259 7.86 -8.27 -4.76
N LYS A 260 8.04 -9.59 -4.64
CA LYS A 260 8.93 -10.35 -5.53
C LYS A 260 8.43 -10.37 -6.97
N ASP A 261 7.13 -10.55 -7.18
CA ASP A 261 6.52 -10.55 -8.50
C ASP A 261 6.50 -9.15 -9.13
N PHE A 262 6.38 -8.08 -8.33
CA PHE A 262 6.55 -6.70 -8.79
C PHE A 262 7.96 -6.45 -9.37
N VAL A 263 9.00 -6.89 -8.65
CA VAL A 263 10.40 -6.79 -9.08
C VAL A 263 10.65 -7.55 -10.39
N VAL A 264 10.07 -8.74 -10.54
CA VAL A 264 10.14 -9.51 -11.79
C VAL A 264 9.41 -8.79 -12.91
N GLY A 265 8.20 -8.27 -12.64
CA GLY A 265 7.42 -7.51 -13.62
C GLY A 265 8.13 -6.25 -14.12
N LEU A 266 8.93 -5.58 -13.28
CA LEU A 266 9.73 -4.44 -13.75
C LEU A 266 10.86 -4.87 -14.70
N LEU A 267 11.48 -6.02 -14.42
CA LEU A 267 12.50 -6.59 -15.30
C LEU A 267 11.93 -7.05 -16.65
N ASP A 268 10.70 -7.55 -16.67
CA ASP A 268 9.99 -7.96 -17.89
C ASP A 268 9.75 -6.78 -18.85
N LEU A 269 9.68 -5.55 -18.33
CA LEU A 269 9.42 -4.34 -19.11
C LEU A 269 10.69 -3.74 -19.75
N CYS A 270 11.88 -4.22 -19.40
CA CYS A 270 13.13 -3.74 -19.97
C CYS A 270 13.28 -4.13 -21.44
N ARG A 271 13.66 -3.17 -22.28
CA ARG A 271 13.81 -3.32 -23.73
C ARG A 271 15.27 -3.34 -24.17
N ASN A 272 16.14 -2.65 -23.43
CA ASN A 272 17.54 -2.47 -23.80
C ASN A 272 18.49 -3.03 -22.73
N THR A 273 19.71 -3.38 -23.14
CA THR A 273 20.75 -3.88 -22.22
C THR A 273 21.13 -2.86 -21.16
N GLU A 274 21.11 -1.57 -21.50
CA GLU A 274 21.39 -0.47 -20.56
C GLU A 274 20.34 -0.41 -19.43
N GLU A 275 19.06 -0.58 -19.75
CA GLU A 275 17.98 -0.62 -18.74
C GLU A 275 18.16 -1.83 -17.81
N VAL A 276 18.51 -2.99 -18.38
CA VAL A 276 18.77 -4.22 -17.61
C VAL A 276 19.97 -4.05 -16.70
N GLU A 277 21.06 -3.46 -17.20
CA GLU A 277 22.26 -3.18 -16.41
C GLU A 277 21.96 -2.18 -15.29
N ALA A 278 21.18 -1.13 -15.57
CA ALA A 278 20.73 -0.18 -14.55
C ALA A 278 19.89 -0.87 -13.46
N ILE A 279 19.00 -1.81 -13.83
CA ILE A 279 18.22 -2.59 -12.86
C ILE A 279 19.12 -3.52 -12.03
N LEU A 280 20.11 -4.18 -12.63
CA LEU A 280 20.94 -5.19 -11.94
C LEU A 280 22.05 -4.59 -11.07
N ASN A 281 22.62 -3.47 -11.48
CA ASN A 281 23.70 -2.79 -10.78
C ASN A 281 23.18 -1.75 -9.78
N GLY A 282 22.11 -1.03 -10.12
CA GLY A 282 21.61 0.10 -9.35
C GLY A 282 22.49 1.36 -9.46
N ASP A 283 22.13 2.39 -8.69
CA ASP A 283 22.80 3.70 -8.77
C ASP A 283 24.27 3.60 -8.36
N THR A 284 25.13 3.85 -9.34
CA THR A 284 26.59 3.73 -9.23
C THR A 284 27.21 4.86 -8.39
N GLU A 285 26.43 5.90 -8.06
CA GLU A 285 26.92 7.10 -7.37
C GLU A 285 27.08 6.94 -5.85
N SER A 286 26.35 6.02 -5.22
CA SER A 286 26.38 5.83 -3.75
C SER A 286 27.59 5.04 -3.25
N CYS A 287 28.39 4.44 -4.15
CA CYS A 287 29.52 3.60 -3.80
C CYS A 287 30.85 4.21 -4.30
N GLN A 288 31.17 5.42 -3.84
CA GLN A 288 32.54 5.93 -3.88
C GLN A 288 33.41 5.26 -2.80
N SER A 289 33.52 3.94 -2.83
CA SER A 289 34.67 3.27 -2.23
C SER A 289 35.70 3.10 -3.34
N SER A 290 36.76 3.91 -3.26
CA SER A 290 37.96 3.77 -4.09
C SER A 290 38.44 2.32 -4.05
N GLU A 291 38.91 1.84 -5.21
CA GLU A 291 39.45 0.50 -5.47
C GLU A 291 38.43 -0.54 -5.98
N THR A 292 37.97 -0.34 -7.22
CA THR A 292 38.01 -1.34 -8.32
C THR A 292 37.27 -0.75 -9.52
N PHE A 293 38.03 -0.05 -10.37
CA PHE A 293 37.58 0.18 -11.74
C PHE A 293 37.39 -1.20 -12.41
N ASP A 294 36.33 -1.34 -13.21
CA ASP A 294 36.11 -2.42 -14.20
C ASP A 294 35.35 -3.71 -13.82
N ARG A 295 34.57 -3.76 -12.73
CA ARG A 295 33.56 -4.82 -12.58
C ARG A 295 32.20 -4.26 -12.24
N GLN A 296 31.24 -4.50 -13.13
CA GLN A 296 29.81 -4.36 -12.87
C GLN A 296 29.50 -4.94 -11.48
N ASN A 297 29.34 -4.06 -10.49
CA ASN A 297 28.97 -4.46 -9.15
C ASN A 297 27.48 -4.77 -9.22
N LEU A 298 27.15 -6.02 -9.54
CA LEU A 298 25.79 -6.59 -9.58
C LEU A 298 25.16 -6.58 -8.17
N LEU A 299 25.02 -5.39 -7.56
CA LEU A 299 24.66 -5.19 -6.15
C LEU A 299 23.23 -5.68 -5.90
N ARG A 300 22.29 -5.26 -6.76
CA ARG A 300 20.89 -5.68 -6.65
C ARG A 300 20.73 -7.16 -6.94
N LEU A 301 21.52 -7.75 -7.83
CA LEU A 301 21.52 -9.19 -8.04
C LEU A 301 22.04 -9.97 -6.82
N LYS A 302 23.16 -9.54 -6.23
CA LYS A 302 23.70 -10.15 -5.00
C LYS A 302 22.67 -10.08 -3.86
N LEU A 303 21.97 -8.95 -3.76
CA LEU A 303 20.91 -8.74 -2.79
C LEU A 303 19.67 -9.60 -3.10
N ALA A 304 19.28 -9.76 -4.36
CA ALA A 304 18.21 -10.66 -4.78
C ALA A 304 18.51 -12.14 -4.47
N ILE A 305 19.78 -12.56 -4.59
CA ILE A 305 20.23 -13.90 -4.17
C ILE A 305 20.15 -14.02 -2.64
N LYS A 306 20.60 -13.00 -1.88
CA LYS A 306 20.51 -12.98 -0.41
C LYS A 306 19.06 -13.09 0.08
N TYR A 307 18.10 -12.52 -0.64
CA TYR A 307 16.67 -12.54 -0.31
C TYR A 307 15.87 -13.68 -0.97
N ASP A 308 16.56 -14.62 -1.61
CA ASP A 308 16.00 -15.81 -2.25
C ASP A 308 14.86 -15.49 -3.23
N ILE A 309 15.13 -14.56 -4.17
CA ILE A 309 14.18 -14.17 -5.23
C ILE A 309 14.48 -14.97 -6.49
N LYS A 310 14.07 -16.23 -6.46
CA LYS A 310 14.40 -17.23 -7.49
C LYS A 310 13.93 -16.82 -8.89
N LYS A 311 12.72 -16.29 -9.02
CA LYS A 311 12.14 -15.88 -10.31
C LYS A 311 12.94 -14.76 -10.99
N PHE A 312 13.43 -13.79 -10.20
CA PHE A 312 14.23 -12.67 -10.70
C PHE A 312 15.57 -13.15 -11.25
N VAL A 313 16.28 -13.98 -10.49
CA VAL A 313 17.58 -14.53 -10.92
C VAL A 313 17.40 -15.46 -12.12
N ALA A 314 16.36 -16.30 -12.14
CA ALA A 314 16.07 -17.22 -13.24
C ALA A 314 15.51 -16.55 -14.51
N HIS A 315 15.23 -15.24 -14.47
CA HIS A 315 14.63 -14.52 -15.58
C HIS A 315 15.52 -14.57 -16.83
N PRO A 316 14.99 -14.83 -18.05
CA PRO A 316 15.80 -14.94 -19.26
C PRO A 316 16.70 -13.74 -19.52
N THR A 317 16.21 -12.52 -19.27
CA THR A 317 16.99 -11.28 -19.47
C THR A 317 18.13 -11.18 -18.47
N CYS A 318 17.90 -11.54 -17.21
CA CYS A 318 18.95 -11.60 -16.19
C CYS A 318 20.00 -12.66 -16.53
N GLN A 319 19.55 -13.84 -16.96
CA GLN A 319 20.43 -14.95 -17.34
C GLN A 319 21.26 -14.60 -18.57
N GLN A 320 20.69 -13.91 -19.56
CA GLN A 320 21.42 -13.45 -20.74
C GLN A 320 22.54 -12.47 -20.37
N GLN A 321 22.28 -11.53 -19.46
CA GLN A 321 23.29 -10.60 -18.97
C GLN A 321 24.37 -11.30 -18.14
N LEU A 322 23.99 -12.27 -17.31
CA LEU A 322 24.98 -13.08 -16.59
C LEU A 322 25.86 -13.91 -17.52
N LEU A 323 25.28 -14.42 -18.61
CA LEU A 323 26.02 -15.15 -19.63
C LEU A 323 26.94 -14.23 -20.44
N SER A 324 26.57 -12.98 -20.73
CA SER A 324 27.47 -12.05 -21.42
C SER A 324 28.69 -11.74 -20.54
N ILE A 325 28.49 -11.49 -19.24
CA ILE A 325 29.58 -11.27 -18.27
C ILE A 325 30.46 -12.53 -18.13
N TRP A 326 29.84 -13.72 -18.06
CA TRP A 326 30.58 -14.98 -17.90
C TRP A 326 31.47 -15.31 -19.11
N TYR A 327 31.03 -14.99 -20.32
CA TYR A 327 31.75 -15.28 -21.57
C TYR A 327 32.47 -14.07 -22.18
N GLU A 328 32.62 -12.96 -21.46
CA GLU A 328 33.16 -11.68 -21.96
C GLU A 328 34.50 -11.85 -22.70
N ASN A 329 35.43 -12.60 -22.09
CA ASN A 329 36.76 -12.86 -22.66
C ASN A 329 36.80 -14.06 -23.64
N LEU A 330 35.69 -14.78 -23.83
CA LEU A 330 35.59 -16.02 -24.62
C LEU A 330 34.28 -16.09 -25.43
N PRO A 331 34.00 -15.14 -26.33
CA PRO A 331 32.71 -15.04 -27.02
C PRO A 331 32.41 -16.27 -27.89
N GLY A 332 33.45 -16.87 -28.49
CA GLY A 332 33.33 -18.05 -29.34
C GLY A 332 32.91 -19.32 -28.58
N LEU A 333 33.16 -19.41 -27.27
CA LEU A 333 32.90 -20.61 -26.47
C LEU A 333 31.41 -20.84 -26.23
N ARG A 334 30.59 -19.78 -26.24
CA ARG A 334 29.15 -19.86 -25.99
C ARG A 334 28.44 -20.76 -27.00
N GLN A 335 28.78 -20.62 -28.29
CA GLN A 335 28.15 -21.34 -29.41
C GLN A 335 28.73 -22.75 -29.67
N GLN A 336 29.80 -23.15 -28.95
CA GLN A 336 30.45 -24.44 -29.16
C GLN A 336 29.63 -25.61 -28.62
N SER A 337 29.88 -26.79 -29.21
CA SER A 337 29.29 -28.06 -28.77
C SER A 337 29.73 -28.43 -27.35
N THR A 338 28.92 -29.26 -26.69
CA THR A 338 29.20 -29.75 -25.33
C THR A 338 30.52 -30.52 -25.26
N ALA A 339 30.89 -31.26 -26.31
CA ALA A 339 32.15 -32.00 -26.38
C ALA A 339 33.37 -31.07 -26.32
N VAL A 340 33.34 -29.95 -27.06
CA VAL A 340 34.42 -28.95 -27.03
C VAL A 340 34.53 -28.29 -25.66
N LYS A 341 33.39 -27.99 -25.02
CA LYS A 341 33.35 -27.43 -23.66
C LYS A 341 33.95 -28.39 -22.62
N ILE A 342 33.64 -29.68 -22.72
CA ILE A 342 34.20 -30.72 -21.82
C ILE A 342 35.71 -30.88 -22.05
N LEU A 343 36.15 -30.91 -23.31
CA LEU A 343 37.58 -31.02 -23.65
C LEU A 343 38.38 -29.81 -23.16
N LEU A 344 37.82 -28.60 -23.30
CA LEU A 344 38.42 -27.38 -22.75
C LEU A 344 38.50 -27.44 -21.21
N ALA A 345 37.44 -27.86 -20.53
CA ALA A 345 37.43 -28.00 -19.08
C ALA A 345 38.49 -28.99 -18.59
N LEU A 346 38.65 -30.13 -19.29
CA LEU A 346 39.69 -31.12 -18.99
C LEU A 346 41.10 -30.57 -19.26
N GLY A 347 41.29 -29.84 -20.36
CA GLY A 347 42.55 -29.16 -20.67
C GLY A 347 42.94 -28.12 -19.63
N VAL A 348 41.98 -27.30 -19.17
CA VAL A 348 42.19 -26.34 -18.08
C VAL A 348 42.52 -27.03 -16.76
N ALA A 349 41.86 -28.16 -16.44
CA ALA A 349 42.15 -28.92 -15.23
C ALA A 349 43.59 -29.47 -15.20
N VAL A 350 44.11 -29.94 -16.34
CA VAL A 350 45.51 -30.40 -16.47
C VAL A 350 46.49 -29.24 -16.47
N GLY A 351 46.12 -28.11 -17.08
CA GLY A 351 46.94 -26.90 -17.19
C GLY A 351 46.93 -25.97 -15.97
N LEU A 352 46.07 -26.23 -14.98
CA LEU A 352 45.90 -25.42 -13.77
C LEU A 352 47.21 -25.06 -13.03
N PRO A 353 48.18 -25.98 -12.81
CA PRO A 353 49.43 -25.62 -12.13
C PRO A 353 50.28 -24.63 -12.94
N VAL A 354 50.24 -24.70 -14.27
CA VAL A 354 50.95 -23.78 -15.15
C VAL A 354 50.26 -22.40 -15.14
N LEU A 355 48.92 -22.38 -15.21
CA LEU A 355 48.12 -21.14 -15.14
C LEU A 355 48.30 -20.41 -13.80
N ALA A 356 48.35 -21.14 -12.68
CA ALA A 356 48.62 -20.56 -11.37
C ALA A 356 50.03 -19.93 -11.28
N PHE A 357 51.04 -20.58 -11.87
CA PHE A 357 52.40 -20.06 -11.92
C PHE A 357 52.51 -18.82 -12.82
N THR A 358 51.84 -18.79 -13.98
CA THR A 358 51.80 -17.62 -14.85
C THR A 358 51.07 -16.44 -14.22
N HIS A 359 49.97 -16.68 -13.49
CA HIS A 359 49.24 -15.63 -12.79
C HIS A 359 50.04 -15.06 -11.61
N TRP A 360 50.89 -15.85 -10.95
CA TRP A 360 51.81 -15.35 -9.90
C TRP A 360 52.91 -14.46 -10.49
N ILE A 361 53.49 -14.82 -11.63
CA ILE A 361 54.61 -14.09 -12.22
C ILE A 361 54.16 -12.84 -12.99
N ALA A 362 53.01 -12.91 -13.68
CA ALA A 362 52.53 -11.84 -14.55
C ALA A 362 51.00 -11.69 -14.46
N PRO A 363 50.48 -11.05 -13.38
CA PRO A 363 49.03 -10.91 -13.16
C PRO A 363 48.32 -10.03 -14.19
N SER A 364 49.04 -9.25 -15.00
CA SER A 364 48.49 -8.37 -16.03
C SER A 364 48.64 -8.89 -17.47
N SER A 365 49.02 -10.17 -17.65
CA SER A 365 49.15 -10.77 -18.98
C SER A 365 47.78 -11.13 -19.56
N LYS A 366 47.57 -10.98 -20.89
CA LYS A 366 46.31 -11.35 -21.57
C LYS A 366 45.96 -12.85 -21.49
N THR A 367 46.89 -13.67 -21.02
CA THR A 367 46.77 -15.13 -20.89
C THR A 367 46.66 -15.59 -19.44
N ALA A 368 46.72 -14.67 -18.47
CA ALA A 368 46.51 -14.94 -17.05
C ALA A 368 45.02 -14.92 -16.70
#